data_AF-B3RXZ8-F1
#
_entry.id   AF-B3RXZ8-F1
#
_cell.length_a   1.000
_cell.length_b   1.000
_cell.length_c   1.000
_cell.angle_alpha   90.00
_cell.angle_beta   90.00
_cell.angle_gamma   90.00
#
_symmetry.space_group_name_H-M   'P 1'
#
loop_
_entity.id
_entity.type
_entity.pdbx_description
1 polymer ?
#
loop_
_entity_poly.entity_id
_entity_poly.type
_entity_poly.pdbx_seq_one_letter_code
_entity_poly.pdbx_strand_id
1 'polypeptide(L)'
;QKKELESGTAYKFRIAAINCLGTSDYSEVSAFKTCVPGYPGAPVSIRISKNADGAHLSWEAPTNTSGTISEYSVYLAVRSDGPASLNSQQSGQLLSPVVHSVHLSFIRVYIGTNAFCLVNNGLVSRAYIDQSAKPAIIFRIAAKNEKGYGPATQVRWLQG
;
A
#
# COMPACT_ATOMS: atom_id res chain seq x y z
N GLN A 1 -31.69 -3.83 -8.56
CA GLN A 1 -31.32 -2.59 -9.28
C GLN A 1 -29.85 -2.30 -9.00
N LYS A 2 -28.98 -2.28 -10.02
CA LYS A 2 -27.58 -1.90 -9.86
C LYS A 2 -27.52 -0.36 -9.76
N LYS A 3 -26.87 0.19 -8.73
CA LYS A 3 -26.56 1.62 -8.65
C LYS A 3 -25.07 1.79 -8.92
N GLU A 4 -24.74 2.66 -9.86
CA GLU A 4 -23.34 2.96 -10.18
C GLU A 4 -22.70 3.78 -9.05
N LEU A 5 -21.40 3.59 -8.83
CA LEU A 5 -20.63 4.40 -7.88
C LEU A 5 -20.22 5.72 -8.54
N GLU A 6 -20.34 6.80 -7.78
CA GLU A 6 -19.98 8.15 -8.20
C GLU A 6 -18.48 8.39 -7.98
N SER A 7 -17.87 9.20 -8.85
CA SER A 7 -16.47 9.61 -8.73
C SER A 7 -16.27 10.64 -7.63
N GLY A 8 -15.14 10.59 -6.91
CA GLY A 8 -14.83 11.51 -5.82
C GLY A 8 -15.71 11.34 -4.56
N THR A 9 -16.47 10.25 -4.47
CA THR A 9 -17.45 10.00 -3.40
C THR A 9 -16.91 9.00 -2.38
N ALA A 10 -17.12 9.29 -1.10
CA ALA A 10 -16.76 8.41 -0.01
C ALA A 10 -17.88 7.40 0.27
N TYR A 11 -17.54 6.12 0.29
CA TYR A 11 -18.42 5.00 0.56
C TYR A 11 -17.97 4.26 1.81
N LYS A 12 -18.94 3.87 2.65
CA LYS A 12 -18.72 3.07 3.86
C LYS A 12 -19.11 1.63 3.58
N PHE A 13 -18.27 0.70 4.01
CA PHE A 13 -18.43 -0.74 3.82
C PHE A 13 -18.38 -1.45 5.16
N ARG A 14 -19.24 -2.46 5.31
CA ARG A 14 -19.19 -3.47 6.36
C ARG A 14 -19.62 -4.80 5.75
N ILE A 15 -19.10 -5.90 6.26
CA ILE A 15 -19.38 -7.24 5.75
C ILE A 15 -19.98 -8.11 6.87
N ALA A 16 -20.82 -9.06 6.53
CA ALA A 16 -21.31 -10.10 7.45
C ALA A 16 -21.22 -11.45 6.74
N ALA A 17 -20.87 -12.50 7.48
CA ALA A 17 -20.83 -13.85 6.97
C ALA A 17 -22.23 -14.47 7.00
N ILE A 18 -22.57 -15.29 6.00
CA ILE A 18 -23.85 -16.00 5.94
C ILE A 18 -23.56 -17.48 5.79
N ASN A 19 -24.17 -18.31 6.66
CA ASN A 19 -24.12 -19.76 6.57
C ASN A 19 -25.52 -20.36 6.83
N CYS A 20 -25.62 -21.70 6.98
CA CYS A 20 -26.90 -22.39 7.22
C CYS A 20 -27.57 -22.02 8.55
N LEU A 21 -26.85 -21.42 9.50
CA LEU A 21 -27.37 -20.98 10.80
C LEU A 21 -27.79 -19.50 10.79
N GLY A 22 -27.56 -18.78 9.69
CA GLY A 22 -27.95 -17.38 9.52
C GLY A 22 -26.78 -16.44 9.23
N THR A 23 -27.00 -15.17 9.51
CA THR A 23 -26.05 -14.07 9.27
C THR A 23 -25.32 -13.71 10.55
N SER A 24 -23.99 -13.55 10.49
CA SER A 24 -23.19 -13.08 11.62
C SER A 24 -23.45 -11.61 11.95
N ASP A 25 -22.85 -11.13 13.04
CA ASP A 25 -22.66 -9.70 13.23
C ASP A 25 -21.85 -9.09 12.09
N TYR A 26 -22.09 -7.81 11.83
CA TYR A 26 -21.32 -7.05 10.86
C TYR A 26 -19.90 -6.78 11.38
N SER A 27 -18.95 -6.73 10.45
CA SER A 27 -17.61 -6.20 10.69
C SER A 27 -17.65 -4.73 11.09
N GLU A 28 -16.51 -4.24 11.58
CA GLU A 28 -16.26 -2.81 11.67
C GLU A 28 -16.45 -2.11 10.32
N VAL A 29 -16.86 -0.84 10.37
CA VAL A 29 -17.11 -0.03 9.18
C VAL A 29 -15.79 0.54 8.66
N SER A 30 -15.47 0.27 7.39
CA SER A 30 -14.35 0.87 6.67
C SER A 30 -14.85 1.90 5.65
N ALA A 31 -14.13 3.00 5.45
CA ALA A 31 -14.49 4.04 4.49
C ALA A 31 -13.44 4.18 3.39
N PHE A 32 -13.89 4.25 2.13
CA PHE A 32 -13.03 4.42 0.95
C PHE A 32 -13.60 5.49 0.03
N LYS A 33 -12.74 6.21 -0.70
CA LYS A 33 -13.15 7.26 -1.63
C LYS A 33 -12.81 6.86 -3.06
N THR A 34 -13.77 6.99 -3.97
CA THR A 34 -13.51 6.82 -5.41
C THR A 34 -12.63 7.95 -5.93
N CYS A 35 -11.92 7.72 -7.03
CA CYS A 35 -11.02 8.72 -7.61
C CYS A 35 -11.80 9.94 -8.10
N VAL A 36 -11.23 11.13 -7.92
CA VAL A 36 -11.70 12.35 -8.60
C VAL A 36 -11.30 12.24 -10.07
N PRO A 37 -12.17 12.60 -11.03
CA PRO A 37 -11.83 12.55 -12.45
C PRO A 37 -10.59 13.38 -12.79
N GLY A 38 -9.83 12.96 -13.80
CA GLY A 38 -8.66 13.69 -14.29
C GLY A 38 -7.33 13.26 -13.66
N TYR A 39 -7.32 12.51 -12.56
CA TYR A 39 -6.11 11.87 -12.03
C TYR A 39 -5.88 10.53 -12.73
N PRO A 40 -4.61 10.06 -12.85
CA PRO A 40 -4.34 8.76 -13.42
C PRO A 40 -4.82 7.66 -12.44
N GLY A 41 -5.06 6.46 -12.96
CA GLY A 41 -5.29 5.27 -12.16
C GLY A 41 -4.00 4.76 -11.50
N ALA A 42 -4.08 3.56 -10.91
CA ALA A 42 -2.93 2.90 -10.32
C ALA A 42 -2.11 2.14 -11.39
N PRO A 43 -0.77 2.12 -11.33
CA PRO A 43 0.07 1.31 -12.22
C PRO A 43 -0.26 -0.18 -12.14
N VAL A 44 -0.12 -0.90 -13.25
CA VAL A 44 -0.48 -2.32 -13.36
C VAL A 44 0.74 -3.19 -13.73
N SER A 45 0.54 -4.52 -13.78
CA SER A 45 1.54 -5.48 -14.25
C SER A 45 2.90 -5.39 -13.54
N ILE A 46 2.88 -5.09 -12.23
CA ILE A 46 4.11 -4.90 -11.45
C ILE A 46 4.87 -6.22 -11.33
N ARG A 47 6.13 -6.20 -11.75
CA ARG A 47 7.08 -7.31 -11.61
C ARG A 47 8.29 -6.86 -10.82
N ILE A 48 8.76 -7.72 -9.93
CA ILE A 48 9.93 -7.48 -9.08
C ILE A 48 10.85 -8.68 -9.20
N SER A 49 12.09 -8.45 -9.63
CA SER A 49 13.15 -9.45 -9.67
C SER A 49 14.31 -9.05 -8.76
N LYS A 50 14.94 -10.05 -8.15
CA LYS A 50 16.19 -9.87 -7.40
C LYS A 50 17.36 -9.86 -8.38
N ASN A 51 18.28 -8.91 -8.23
CA ASN A 51 19.56 -8.92 -8.91
C ASN A 51 20.71 -8.70 -7.90
N ALA A 52 21.96 -8.70 -8.37
CA ALA A 52 23.12 -8.50 -7.51
C ALA A 52 23.11 -7.12 -6.81
N ASP A 53 22.53 -6.11 -7.47
CA ASP A 53 22.55 -4.72 -7.02
C ASP A 53 21.34 -4.32 -6.15
N GLY A 54 20.29 -5.15 -6.09
CA GLY A 54 19.07 -4.91 -5.33
C GLY A 54 17.80 -5.55 -5.93
N ALA A 55 16.72 -4.78 -5.89
CA ALA A 55 15.41 -5.16 -6.43
C ALA A 55 15.14 -4.36 -7.72
N HIS A 56 14.98 -5.06 -8.83
CA HIS A 56 14.56 -4.46 -10.09
C HIS A 56 13.04 -4.51 -10.20
N LEU A 57 12.40 -3.33 -10.24
CA LEU A 57 10.96 -3.19 -10.36
C LEU A 57 10.64 -2.72 -11.77
N SER A 58 9.59 -3.28 -12.35
CA SER A 58 8.99 -2.82 -13.61
C SER A 58 7.47 -2.85 -13.51
N TRP A 59 6.81 -1.96 -14.24
CA TRP A 59 5.35 -1.85 -14.25
C TRP A 59 4.87 -1.30 -15.59
N GLU A 60 3.55 -1.30 -15.76
CA GLU A 60 2.88 -0.68 -16.90
C GLU A 60 2.07 0.52 -16.43
N ALA A 61 1.83 1.46 -17.36
CA ALA A 61 1.00 2.62 -17.12
C ALA A 61 -0.43 2.19 -16.69
N PRO A 62 -1.14 3.03 -15.91
CA PRO A 62 -2.53 2.77 -15.57
C PRO A 62 -3.40 2.65 -16.84
N THR A 63 -4.41 1.78 -16.81
CA THR A 63 -5.37 1.65 -17.93
C THR A 63 -6.12 2.96 -18.21
N ASN A 64 -6.39 3.74 -17.16
CA ASN A 64 -6.90 5.09 -17.29
C ASN A 64 -5.83 6.08 -16.85
N THR A 65 -5.20 6.79 -17.78
CA THR A 65 -4.16 7.78 -17.48
C THR A 65 -4.73 9.19 -17.31
N SER A 66 -5.95 9.45 -17.81
CA SER A 66 -6.58 10.78 -17.82
C SER A 66 -5.62 11.90 -18.28
N GLY A 67 -4.84 11.64 -19.32
CA GLY A 67 -3.78 12.51 -19.82
C GLY A 67 -2.45 11.77 -20.02
N THR A 68 -1.38 12.52 -20.26
CA THR A 68 -0.03 11.96 -20.39
C THR A 68 0.58 11.71 -19.01
N ILE A 69 1.12 10.52 -18.78
CA ILE A 69 1.88 10.23 -17.56
C ILE A 69 3.22 10.97 -17.64
N SER A 70 3.45 11.87 -16.69
CA SER A 70 4.67 12.68 -16.62
C SER A 70 5.68 12.14 -15.62
N GLU A 71 5.27 11.30 -14.66
CA GLU A 71 6.14 10.82 -13.59
C GLU A 71 5.56 9.57 -12.92
N TYR A 72 6.44 8.71 -12.43
CA TYR A 72 6.14 7.64 -11.50
C TYR A 72 6.92 7.85 -10.20
N SER A 73 6.32 7.44 -9.08
CA SER A 73 6.99 7.35 -7.79
C SER A 73 6.90 5.94 -7.25
N VAL A 74 8.02 5.42 -6.72
CA VAL A 74 8.05 4.19 -5.93
C VAL A 74 8.37 4.54 -4.49
N TYR A 75 7.59 3.97 -3.58
CA TYR A 75 7.77 4.08 -2.14
C TYR A 75 8.08 2.72 -1.53
N LEU A 76 9.02 2.71 -0.61
CA LEU A 76 9.42 1.54 0.17
C LEU A 76 8.89 1.68 1.60
N ALA A 77 8.22 0.63 2.10
CA ALA A 77 7.84 0.57 3.50
C ALA A 77 9.08 0.44 4.38
N VAL A 78 9.16 1.28 5.40
CA VAL A 78 10.19 1.25 6.45
C VAL A 78 9.51 1.26 7.80
N ARG A 79 10.22 0.78 8.83
CA ARG A 79 9.71 0.83 10.18
C ARG A 79 9.56 2.31 10.57
N SER A 80 8.37 2.70 11.02
CA SER A 80 8.22 3.98 11.68
C SER A 80 8.84 3.78 13.07
N ASP A 81 10.09 4.20 13.26
CA ASP A 81 10.68 4.27 14.58
C ASP A 81 10.00 5.44 15.33
N GLY A 82 8.74 5.23 15.74
CA GLY A 82 8.12 6.02 16.80
C GLY A 82 8.74 5.62 18.15
N PRO A 83 8.69 6.48 19.18
CA PRO A 83 9.31 6.21 20.47
C PRO A 83 8.55 5.10 21.20
N ALA A 84 8.86 3.84 20.89
CA ALA A 84 8.30 2.65 21.54
C ALA A 84 9.39 1.64 21.89
N SER A 85 10.56 2.13 22.33
CA SER A 85 11.59 1.30 22.94
C SER A 85 12.36 2.04 24.03
N LEU A 86 11.66 2.75 24.93
CA LEU A 86 12.16 3.09 26.27
C LEU A 86 10.95 3.14 27.21
N ASN A 87 10.65 2.00 27.83
CA ASN A 87 10.25 1.86 29.24
C ASN A 87 9.81 0.42 29.49
N SER A 88 10.81 -0.45 29.63
CA SER A 88 10.69 -1.60 30.52
C SER A 88 10.48 -1.06 31.95
N GLN A 89 9.48 -1.64 32.64
CA GLN A 89 9.09 -1.47 34.05
C GLN A 89 8.04 -0.38 34.35
N GLN A 90 6.75 -0.78 34.32
CA GLN A 90 5.85 -0.58 35.47
C GLN A 90 4.57 -1.43 35.35
N SER A 91 4.14 -1.89 36.52
CA SER A 91 3.16 -2.94 36.81
C SER A 91 1.71 -2.61 36.43
N GLY A 92 1.02 -3.60 35.86
CA GLY A 92 -0.38 -3.92 36.11
C GLY A 92 -1.46 -2.91 35.71
N GLN A 93 -2.01 -3.03 34.50
CA GLN A 93 -3.41 -2.71 34.19
C GLN A 93 -3.86 -3.44 32.91
N LEU A 94 -5.13 -3.84 32.90
CA LEU A 94 -5.75 -4.85 32.04
C LEU A 94 -5.53 -4.60 30.53
N LEU A 95 -5.12 -5.66 29.83
CA LEU A 95 -4.85 -5.67 28.40
C LEU A 95 -6.16 -5.57 27.60
N SER A 96 -6.52 -4.36 27.14
CA SER A 96 -7.18 -4.24 25.84
C SER A 96 -6.20 -4.80 24.80
N PRO A 97 -6.61 -5.64 23.84
CA PRO A 97 -5.74 -5.96 22.71
C PRO A 97 -5.63 -4.69 21.89
N VAL A 98 -4.70 -3.81 22.26
CA VAL A 98 -4.17 -2.80 21.35
C VAL A 98 -3.54 -3.62 20.25
N VAL A 99 -4.30 -3.86 19.18
CA VAL A 99 -3.75 -4.19 17.88
C VAL A 99 -2.76 -3.07 17.65
N HIS A 100 -1.48 -3.36 17.88
CA HIS A 100 -0.42 -2.43 17.51
C HIS A 100 -0.53 -2.35 16.00
N SER A 101 -1.30 -1.38 15.51
CA SER A 101 -1.32 -1.03 14.11
C SER A 101 0.09 -0.57 13.84
N VAL A 102 0.89 -1.45 13.23
CA VAL A 102 2.22 -1.10 12.77
C VAL A 102 1.98 -0.03 11.71
N HIS A 103 2.08 1.24 12.11
CA HIS A 103 1.94 2.34 11.18
C HIS A 103 3.20 2.33 10.31
N LEU A 104 3.07 1.82 9.10
CA LEU A 104 4.17 1.78 8.15
C LEU A 104 4.48 3.20 7.68
N SER A 105 5.74 3.59 7.79
CA SER A 105 6.24 4.77 7.09
C SER A 105 6.66 4.36 5.68
N PHE A 106 6.48 5.25 4.71
CA PHE A 106 6.86 5.02 3.32
C PHE A 106 7.86 6.09 2.89
N ILE A 107 9.06 5.67 2.52
CA ILE A 107 10.07 6.57 1.94
C ILE A 107 10.04 6.47 0.43
N ARG A 108 10.14 7.60 -0.28
CA ARG A 108 10.22 7.60 -1.75
C ARG A 108 11.62 7.17 -2.17
N VAL A 109 11.71 6.06 -2.91
CA VAL A 109 12.97 5.45 -3.36
C VAL A 109 13.23 5.63 -4.86
N TYR A 110 12.21 6.03 -5.62
CA TYR A 110 12.35 6.39 -7.03
C TYR A 110 11.36 7.48 -7.40
N ILE A 111 11.79 8.37 -8.29
CA ILE A 111 10.98 9.36 -9.00
C ILE A 111 11.53 9.49 -10.41
N GLY A 112 10.68 9.33 -11.43
CA GLY A 112 11.12 9.43 -12.82
C GLY A 112 10.05 9.03 -13.83
N THR A 113 10.36 9.21 -15.12
CA THR A 113 9.44 8.93 -16.23
C THR A 113 9.44 7.46 -16.66
N ASN A 114 10.54 6.75 -16.41
CA ASN A 114 10.65 5.34 -16.78
C ASN A 114 9.73 4.47 -15.91
N ALA A 115 9.07 3.51 -16.54
CA ALA A 115 8.20 2.54 -15.88
C ALA A 115 8.98 1.34 -15.28
N PHE A 116 10.21 1.59 -14.87
CA PHE A 116 11.07 0.65 -14.17
C PHE A 116 12.08 1.41 -13.32
N CYS A 117 12.57 0.76 -12.25
CA CYS A 117 13.65 1.30 -11.43
C CYS A 117 14.42 0.18 -10.73
N LEU A 118 15.66 0.47 -10.35
CA LEU A 118 16.44 -0.35 -9.44
C LEU A 118 16.38 0.27 -8.04
N VAL A 119 15.88 -0.48 -7.05
CA VAL A 119 16.01 -0.13 -5.64
C VAL A 119 17.21 -0.89 -5.09
N ASN A 120 18.28 -0.17 -4.74
CA ASN A 120 19.54 -0.79 -4.37
C ASN A 120 19.47 -1.58 -3.06
N ASN A 121 20.45 -2.46 -2.85
CA ASN A 121 20.56 -3.27 -1.62
C ASN A 121 20.56 -2.45 -0.33
N GLY A 122 21.17 -1.26 -0.31
CA GLY A 122 21.22 -0.40 0.88
C GLY A 122 19.85 0.15 1.31
N LEU A 123 18.94 0.35 0.36
CA LEU A 123 17.55 0.72 0.64
C LEU A 123 16.72 -0.52 1.00
N VAL A 124 16.87 -1.61 0.25
CA VAL A 124 16.20 -2.90 0.52
C VAL A 124 16.50 -3.41 1.93
N SER A 125 17.75 -3.29 2.40
CA SER A 125 18.15 -3.72 3.75
C SER A 125 17.51 -2.91 4.88
N ARG A 126 17.02 -1.70 4.58
CA ARG A 126 16.31 -0.83 5.53
C ARG A 126 14.79 -1.03 5.51
N ALA A 127 14.30 -1.88 4.60
CA ALA A 127 12.89 -2.11 4.43
C ALA A 127 12.27 -2.77 5.67
N TYR A 128 11.01 -2.42 5.94
CA TYR A 128 10.19 -3.21 6.83
C TYR A 128 9.87 -4.56 6.18
N ILE A 129 10.09 -5.65 6.92
CA ILE A 129 9.73 -7.00 6.50
C ILE A 129 8.38 -7.36 7.14
N ASP A 130 7.35 -7.45 6.32
CA ASP A 130 6.02 -7.88 6.74
C ASP A 130 5.99 -9.40 6.98
N GLN A 131 5.71 -9.79 8.23
CA GLN A 131 5.67 -11.18 8.69
C GLN A 131 4.25 -11.76 8.79
N SER A 132 3.20 -11.04 8.35
CA SER A 132 1.80 -11.46 8.48
C SER A 132 1.45 -12.82 7.86
N ALA A 133 2.22 -13.27 6.86
CA ALA A 133 2.09 -14.61 6.27
C ALA A 133 3.49 -15.16 5.90
N LYS A 134 3.95 -14.86 4.69
CA LYS A 134 5.34 -15.07 4.27
C LYS A 134 6.11 -13.74 4.36
N PRO A 135 7.39 -13.75 4.81
CA PRO A 135 8.23 -12.55 4.86
C PRO A 135 8.22 -11.82 3.52
N ALA A 136 7.85 -10.55 3.53
CA ALA A 136 7.77 -9.75 2.30
C ALA A 136 8.15 -8.29 2.54
N ILE A 137 8.76 -7.68 1.54
CA ILE A 137 8.99 -6.23 1.48
C ILE A 137 7.79 -5.58 0.80
N ILE A 138 7.34 -4.43 1.29
CA ILE A 138 6.18 -3.72 0.73
C ILE A 138 6.64 -2.53 -0.11
N PHE A 139 6.19 -2.48 -1.35
CA PHE A 139 6.33 -1.32 -2.22
C PHE A 139 4.96 -0.70 -2.55
N ARG A 140 4.95 0.61 -2.81
CA ARG A 140 3.83 1.32 -3.43
C ARG A 140 4.30 2.07 -4.66
N ILE A 141 3.61 1.89 -5.78
CA ILE A 141 3.94 2.57 -7.05
C ILE A 141 2.76 3.43 -7.45
N ALA A 142 3.00 4.70 -7.77
CA ALA A 142 1.98 5.63 -8.21
C ALA A 142 2.40 6.32 -9.51
N ALA A 143 1.44 6.60 -10.38
CA ALA A 143 1.62 7.41 -11.58
C ALA A 143 1.11 8.84 -11.35
N LYS A 144 1.69 9.80 -12.06
CA LYS A 144 1.28 11.20 -12.05
C LYS A 144 1.10 11.71 -13.47
N ASN A 145 0.05 12.51 -13.66
CA ASN A 145 -0.15 13.35 -14.84
C ASN A 145 -0.12 14.83 -14.44
N GLU A 146 -0.60 15.73 -15.30
CA GLU A 146 -0.67 17.17 -15.02
C GLU A 146 -1.52 17.54 -13.79
N LYS A 147 -2.56 16.75 -13.46
CA LYS A 147 -3.41 16.98 -12.27
C LYS A 147 -2.73 16.54 -10.98
N GLY A 148 -1.89 15.52 -11.03
CA GLY A 148 -1.18 15.01 -9.86
C GLY A 148 -1.12 13.49 -9.82
N TYR A 149 -0.80 12.96 -8.64
CA TYR A 149 -0.68 11.52 -8.41
C TYR A 149 -2.05 10.85 -8.29
N GLY A 150 -2.18 9.72 -8.97
CA GLY A 150 -3.28 8.78 -8.79
C GLY A 150 -3.14 7.93 -7.52
N PRO A 151 -4.06 6.97 -7.31
CA PRO A 151 -3.89 5.95 -6.28
C PRO A 151 -2.63 5.11 -6.55
N ALA A 152 -2.04 4.59 -5.47
CA ALA A 152 -0.87 3.73 -5.57
C ALA A 152 -1.26 2.25 -5.58
N THR A 153 -0.54 1.44 -6.35
CA THR A 153 -0.62 -0.03 -6.25
C THR A 153 0.36 -0.51 -5.19
N GLN A 154 -0.13 -1.19 -4.16
CA GLN A 154 0.69 -1.81 -3.13
C GLN A 154 1.03 -3.25 -3.50
N VAL A 155 2.30 -3.63 -3.41
CA VAL A 155 2.78 -4.98 -3.73
C VAL A 155 3.63 -5.54 -2.60
N ARG A 156 3.49 -6.84 -2.35
CA ARG A 156 4.30 -7.61 -1.40
C ARG A 156 5.34 -8.42 -2.19
N TRP A 157 6.61 -8.06 -2.06
CA TRP A 157 7.72 -8.78 -2.64
C TRP A 157 8.23 -9.85 -1.67
N LEU A 158 7.83 -11.10 -1.91
CA LEU A 158 8.19 -12.23 -1.06
C LEU A 158 9.70 -12.42 -1.03
N GLN A 159 10.25 -12.56 0.17
CA GLN A 159 11.65 -12.89 0.41
C GLN A 159 11.74 -14.42 0.46
N GLY A 160 12.26 -15.01 -0.61
CA GLY A 160 12.50 -16.45 -0.76
C GLY A 160 13.99 -16.78 -0.77
#